data_AF-A0A1A9C1F7-F1
#
_entry.id   AF-A0A1A9C1F7-F1
#
_cell.length_a   1.000
_cell.length_b   1.000
_cell.length_c   1.000
_cell.angle_alpha   90.00
_cell.angle_beta   90.00
_cell.angle_gamma   90.00
#
_symmetry.space_group_name_H-M   'P 1'
#
loop_
_entity.id
_entity.type
_entity.pdbx_description
1 polymer ?
#
loop_
_entity_poly.entity_id
_entity_poly.type
_entity_poly.pdbx_seq_one_letter_code
_entity_poly.pdbx_strand_id
1 'polypeptide(L)'
;MDSVLTSLVVIFGTLAGSTLTFVFQRRIARQSERFSQSRQLWNERTAAYSELAASLTEFRRSQNDRWHLEQEDPTSSEFIKAREESYQRRAEATAALCRVRLLCGSS
;
A
#
# COMPACT_ATOMS: atom_id res chain seq x y z
N MET A 1 -10.82 -44.69 46.20
CA MET A 1 -10.56 -44.83 44.74
C MET A 1 -10.86 -43.54 43.98
N ASP A 2 -11.23 -42.47 44.68
CA ASP A 2 -11.72 -41.21 44.12
C ASP A 2 -10.61 -40.25 43.68
N SER A 3 -9.45 -40.25 44.37
CA SER A 3 -8.33 -39.35 44.05
C SER A 3 -7.71 -39.58 42.66
N VAL A 4 -7.70 -40.83 42.20
CA VAL A 4 -7.22 -41.20 40.86
C VAL A 4 -8.19 -40.67 39.78
N LEU A 5 -9.50 -40.79 40.02
CA LEU A 5 -10.54 -40.25 39.14
C LEU A 5 -10.44 -38.73 39.04
N THR A 6 -10.27 -38.03 40.16
CA THR A 6 -10.13 -36.56 40.18
C THR A 6 -8.90 -36.09 39.41
N SER A 7 -7.76 -36.76 39.61
CA SER A 7 -6.51 -36.42 38.92
C SER A 7 -6.61 -36.63 37.41
N LEU A 8 -7.28 -37.70 36.97
CA LEU A 8 -7.54 -37.95 35.55
C LEU A 8 -8.40 -36.84 34.94
N VAL A 9 -9.48 -36.44 35.61
CA VAL A 9 -10.37 -35.36 35.12
C VAL A 9 -9.61 -34.05 34.94
N VAL A 10 -8.70 -33.70 35.85
CA VAL A 10 -7.88 -32.48 35.76
C VAL A 10 -6.91 -32.53 34.56
N ILE A 11 -6.27 -33.68 34.33
CA ILE A 11 -5.36 -33.86 33.19
C ILE A 11 -6.15 -33.77 31.88
N PHE A 12 -7.32 -34.42 31.79
CA PHE A 12 -8.20 -34.33 30.63
C PHE A 12 -8.70 -32.90 30.42
N GLY A 13 -9.06 -32.15 31.47
CA GLY A 13 -9.45 -30.75 31.36
C GLY A 13 -8.33 -29.86 30.84
N THR A 14 -7.09 -30.08 31.29
CA THR A 14 -5.92 -29.32 30.86
C THR A 14 -5.52 -29.67 29.42
N LEU A 15 -5.55 -30.96 29.07
CA LEU A 15 -5.27 -31.44 27.72
C LEU A 15 -6.32 -30.96 26.72
N ALA A 16 -7.59 -30.99 27.10
CA ALA A 16 -8.70 -30.46 26.31
C ALA A 16 -8.57 -28.94 26.13
N GLY A 17 -8.28 -28.20 27.21
CA GLY A 17 -8.05 -26.74 27.14
C GLY A 17 -6.88 -26.36 26.25
N SER A 18 -5.75 -27.07 26.35
CA SER A 18 -4.56 -26.85 25.51
C SER A 18 -4.84 -27.16 24.04
N THR A 19 -5.50 -28.28 23.76
CA THR A 19 -5.87 -28.68 22.40
C THR A 19 -6.84 -27.69 21.78
N LEU A 20 -7.85 -27.25 22.53
CA LEU A 20 -8.83 -26.27 22.09
C LEU A 20 -8.15 -24.92 21.78
N THR A 21 -7.24 -24.48 22.64
CA THR A 21 -6.44 -23.26 22.44
C THR A 21 -5.56 -23.36 21.20
N PHE A 22 -4.87 -24.49 20.99
CA PHE A 22 -3.99 -24.70 19.85
C PHE A 22 -4.75 -24.67 18.51
N VAL A 23 -5.93 -25.32 18.46
CA VAL A 23 -6.78 -25.30 17.25
C VAL A 23 -7.30 -23.89 16.98
N PHE A 24 -7.67 -23.15 18.03
CA PHE A 24 -8.15 -21.77 17.90
C PHE A 24 -7.04 -20.82 17.42
N GLN A 25 -5.83 -20.93 18.00
CA GLN A 25 -4.64 -20.19 17.57
C GLN A 25 -4.30 -20.48 16.10
N ARG A 26 -4.35 -21.76 15.69
CA ARG A 26 -4.09 -22.16 14.30
C ARG A 26 -5.14 -21.59 13.33
N ARG A 27 -6.39 -21.46 13.77
CA ARG A 27 -7.48 -20.87 12.97
C ARG A 27 -7.32 -19.35 12.84
N ILE A 28 -6.98 -18.66 13.93
CA ILE A 28 -6.68 -17.22 13.94
C ILE A 28 -5.46 -16.91 13.08
N ALA A 29 -4.39 -17.71 13.17
CA ALA A 29 -3.20 -17.54 12.34
C ALA A 29 -3.53 -17.65 10.83
N ARG A 30 -4.31 -18.68 10.45
CA ARG A 30 -4.76 -18.85 9.05
C ARG A 30 -5.70 -17.74 8.57
N GLN A 31 -6.55 -17.23 9.44
CA GLN A 31 -7.45 -16.12 9.09
C GLN A 31 -6.70 -14.78 8.99
N SER A 32 -5.72 -14.56 9.87
CA SER A 32 -4.79 -13.43 9.85
C SER A 32 -4.01 -13.39 8.53
N GLU A 33 -3.50 -14.54 8.07
CA GLU A 33 -2.71 -14.64 6.84
C GLU A 33 -3.52 -14.29 5.57
N ARG A 34 -4.78 -14.72 5.48
CA ARG A 34 -5.66 -14.34 4.36
C ARG A 34 -6.06 -12.87 4.39
N PHE A 35 -6.23 -12.32 5.58
CA PHE A 35 -6.57 -10.91 5.79
C PHE A 35 -5.38 -9.99 5.51
N SER A 36 -4.16 -10.41 5.86
CA SER A 36 -2.93 -9.66 5.57
C SER A 36 -2.67 -9.59 4.06
N GLN A 37 -2.86 -10.70 3.33
CA GLN A 37 -2.70 -10.73 1.87
C GLN A 37 -3.68 -9.80 1.15
N SER A 38 -4.97 -9.83 1.54
CA SER A 38 -5.99 -8.96 0.93
C SER A 38 -5.74 -7.48 1.25
N ARG A 39 -5.31 -7.18 2.49
CA ARG A 39 -4.92 -5.82 2.89
C ARG A 39 -3.67 -5.33 2.16
N GLN A 40 -2.70 -6.20 1.91
CA GLN A 40 -1.49 -5.85 1.20
C GLN A 40 -1.82 -5.39 -0.23
N LEU A 41 -2.64 -6.14 -0.97
CA LEU A 41 -3.06 -5.77 -2.32
C LEU A 41 -3.85 -4.44 -2.33
N TRP A 42 -4.74 -4.23 -1.36
CA TRP A 42 -5.48 -2.97 -1.25
C TRP A 42 -4.56 -1.78 -0.93
N ASN A 43 -3.59 -1.96 -0.03
CA ASN A 43 -2.60 -0.95 0.32
C ASN A 43 -1.71 -0.61 -0.89
N GLU A 44 -1.23 -1.61 -1.62
CA GLU A 44 -0.39 -1.42 -2.82
C GLU A 44 -1.15 -0.64 -3.91
N ARG A 45 -2.42 -0.97 -4.15
CA ARG A 45 -3.28 -0.23 -5.08
C ARG A 45 -3.49 1.21 -4.63
N THR A 46 -3.85 1.41 -3.36
CA THR A 46 -4.10 2.75 -2.80
C THR A 46 -2.84 3.62 -2.85
N ALA A 47 -1.67 3.04 -2.57
CA ALA A 47 -0.38 3.71 -2.70
C ALA A 47 -0.07 4.11 -4.15
N ALA A 48 -0.27 3.20 -5.11
CA ALA A 48 -0.03 3.50 -6.53
C ALA A 48 -0.96 4.60 -7.07
N TYR A 49 -2.25 4.58 -6.69
CA TYR A 49 -3.17 5.65 -7.05
C TYR A 49 -2.80 6.99 -6.42
N SER A 50 -2.36 6.98 -5.16
CA SER A 50 -1.93 8.20 -4.46
C SER A 50 -0.67 8.79 -5.09
N GLU A 51 0.30 7.95 -5.47
CA GLU A 51 1.52 8.34 -6.20
C GLU A 51 1.19 8.97 -7.56
N LEU A 52 0.24 8.38 -8.29
CA LEU A 52 -0.26 8.96 -9.54
C LEU A 52 -0.93 10.32 -9.32
N ALA A 53 -1.78 10.45 -8.30
CA ALA A 53 -2.44 11.72 -7.99
C ALA A 53 -1.44 12.83 -7.62
N ALA A 54 -0.40 12.49 -6.85
CA ALA A 54 0.66 13.41 -6.47
C ALA A 54 1.47 13.87 -7.69
N SER A 55 1.93 12.93 -8.53
CA SER A 55 2.71 13.25 -9.73
C SER A 55 1.92 14.07 -10.75
N LEU A 56 0.62 13.80 -10.93
CA LEU A 56 -0.25 14.62 -11.78
C LEU A 56 -0.44 16.04 -11.22
N THR A 57 -0.57 16.18 -9.91
CA THR A 57 -0.72 17.49 -9.26
C THR A 57 0.55 18.32 -9.46
N GLU A 58 1.71 17.70 -9.26
CA GLU A 58 3.00 18.35 -9.43
C GLU A 58 3.31 18.68 -10.91
N PHE A 59 2.90 17.80 -11.83
CA PHE A 59 2.94 18.12 -13.25
C PHE A 59 2.09 19.34 -13.60
N ARG A 60 0.85 19.45 -13.06
CA ARG A 60 0.00 20.63 -13.28
C ARG A 60 0.61 21.90 -12.69
N ARG A 61 1.22 21.82 -11.49
CA ARG A 61 1.96 22.94 -10.89
C ARG A 61 3.10 23.39 -11.80
N SER A 62 3.96 22.47 -12.25
CA SER A 62 5.09 22.83 -13.12
C SER A 62 4.67 23.45 -14.47
N GLN A 63 3.51 23.07 -15.02
CA GLN A 63 2.96 23.74 -16.21
C GLN A 63 2.54 25.18 -15.89
N ASN A 64 1.91 25.41 -14.73
CA ASN A 64 1.49 26.74 -14.32
C ASN A 64 2.69 27.65 -14.06
N ASP A 65 3.69 27.14 -13.35
CA ASP A 65 4.92 27.88 -13.05
C ASP A 65 5.66 28.24 -14.34
N ARG A 66 5.74 27.31 -15.30
CA ARG A 66 6.29 27.59 -16.64
C ARG A 66 5.51 28.66 -17.37
N TRP A 67 4.17 28.62 -17.35
CA TRP A 67 3.30 29.60 -18.02
C TRP A 67 3.42 31.01 -17.42
N HIS A 68 3.61 31.11 -16.10
CA HIS A 68 3.90 32.38 -15.44
C HIS A 68 5.26 32.93 -15.86
N LEU A 69 6.31 32.11 -15.80
CA LEU A 69 7.67 32.52 -16.20
C LEU A 69 7.77 32.86 -17.69
N GLU A 70 7.00 32.20 -18.55
CA GLU A 70 6.93 32.51 -19.99
C GLU A 70 6.37 33.92 -20.25
N GLN A 71 5.43 34.38 -19.43
CA GLN A 71 4.86 35.72 -19.53
C GLN A 71 5.76 36.80 -18.93
N GLU A 72 6.54 36.46 -17.91
CA GLU A 72 7.47 37.40 -17.28
C GLU A 72 8.72 37.60 -18.15
N ASP A 73 9.44 36.53 -18.48
CA ASP A 73 10.61 36.57 -19.36
C ASP A 73 10.89 35.17 -19.98
N PRO A 74 10.54 34.97 -21.26
CA PRO A 74 10.72 33.69 -21.96
C PRO A 74 12.19 33.37 -22.29
N THR A 75 13.12 34.30 -22.06
CA THR A 75 14.57 34.07 -22.21
C THR A 75 15.29 33.91 -20.87
N SER A 76 14.57 34.05 -19.76
CA SER A 76 15.15 33.90 -18.43
C SER A 76 15.69 32.49 -18.20
N SER A 77 16.77 32.41 -17.42
CA SER A 77 17.30 31.11 -16.98
C SER A 77 16.29 30.32 -16.13
N GLU A 78 15.35 31.01 -15.48
CA GLU A 78 14.27 30.42 -14.70
C GLU A 78 13.23 29.74 -15.59
N PHE A 79 12.84 30.37 -16.71
CA PHE A 79 11.96 29.74 -17.70
C PHE A 79 12.59 28.48 -18.31
N ILE A 80 13.89 28.51 -18.64
CA ILE A 80 14.59 27.34 -19.18
C ILE A 80 14.58 26.19 -18.17
N LYS A 81 14.85 26.46 -16.88
CA LYS A 81 14.78 25.47 -15.80
C LYS A 81 13.36 24.94 -15.60
N ALA A 82 12.35 25.81 -15.57
CA ALA A 82 10.95 25.40 -15.43
C ALA A 82 10.48 24.54 -16.60
N ARG A 83 10.99 24.79 -17.82
CA ARG A 83 10.73 23.94 -18.98
C ARG A 83 11.34 22.55 -18.84
N GLU A 84 12.57 22.45 -18.37
CA GLU A 84 13.22 21.15 -18.09
C GLU A 84 12.49 20.38 -16.99
N GLU A 85 12.18 21.06 -15.88
CA GLU A 85 11.41 20.47 -14.77
C GLU A 85 10.05 19.96 -15.26
N SER A 86 9.36 20.73 -16.10
CA SER A 86 8.09 20.34 -16.71
C SER A 86 8.18 19.03 -17.50
N TYR A 87 9.28 18.80 -18.23
CA TYR A 87 9.51 17.54 -18.93
C TYR A 87 9.79 16.39 -17.95
N GLN A 88 10.56 16.64 -16.90
CA GLN A 88 10.80 15.64 -15.85
C GLN A 88 9.50 15.24 -15.14
N ARG A 89 8.67 16.21 -14.72
CA ARG A 89 7.36 15.93 -14.09
C ARG A 89 6.42 15.16 -15.01
N ARG A 90 6.47 15.42 -16.32
CA ARG A 90 5.72 14.62 -17.31
C ARG A 90 6.16 13.17 -17.33
N ALA A 91 7.47 12.92 -17.31
CA ALA A 91 8.03 11.58 -17.26
C ALA A 91 7.61 10.85 -15.97
N GLU A 92 7.69 11.51 -14.82
CA GLU A 92 7.25 10.98 -13.52
C GLU A 92 5.76 10.60 -13.52
N ALA A 93 4.89 11.50 -14.00
CA ALA A 93 3.45 11.21 -14.11
C ALA A 93 3.14 10.04 -15.06
N THR A 94 3.91 9.93 -16.15
CA THR A 94 3.76 8.82 -17.11
C THR A 94 4.21 7.50 -16.49
N ALA A 95 5.32 7.50 -15.74
CA ALA A 95 5.81 6.32 -15.02
C ALA A 95 4.80 5.86 -13.95
N ALA A 96 4.22 6.78 -13.18
CA ALA A 96 3.19 6.48 -12.20
C ALA A 96 1.94 5.88 -12.86
N LEU A 97 1.53 6.40 -14.03
CA LEU A 97 0.40 5.85 -14.78
C LEU A 97 0.69 4.43 -15.27
N CYS A 98 1.89 4.16 -15.78
CA CYS A 98 2.32 2.81 -16.15
C CYS A 98 2.26 1.86 -14.96
N ARG A 99 2.72 2.30 -13.77
CA ARG A 99 2.65 1.49 -12.54
C ARG A 99 1.21 1.14 -12.17
N VAL A 100 0.29 2.11 -12.23
CA VAL A 100 -1.15 1.86 -11.99
C VAL A 100 -1.71 0.87 -13.01
N ARG A 101 -1.37 1.00 -14.30
CA ARG A 101 -1.82 0.06 -15.34
C ARG A 101 -1.30 -1.36 -15.11
N LEU A 102 -0.06 -1.53 -14.66
CA LEU A 102 0.50 -2.84 -14.35
C LEU A 102 -0.16 -3.49 -13.12
N LEU A 103 -0.48 -2.69 -12.09
CA LEU A 103 -1.08 -3.18 -10.84
C LEU A 103 -2.60 -3.40 -10.92
N CYS A 104 -3.29 -2.65 -11.79
CA CYS A 104 -4.76 -2.62 -11.84
C CYS A 104 -5.36 -3.04 -13.20
N GLY A 105 -4.56 -3.11 -14.28
CA GLY A 105 -5.03 -3.42 -15.63
C GLY A 105 -4.91 -4.89 -16.04
N SER A 106 -4.44 -5.77 -15.17
CA SER A 106 -4.34 -7.23 -15.38
C SER A 106 -5.58 -8.00 -14.90
N SER A 107 -6.78 -7.44 -15.10
CA SER A 107 -8.06 -8.11 -14.83
C SER A 107 -8.67 -8.71 -16.08
#